data_AF-A0A7C5DEZ6-F1
#
_entry.id   AF-A0A7C5DEZ6-F1
#
_cell.length_a   1.000
_cell.length_b   1.000
_cell.length_c   1.000
_cell.angle_alpha   90.00
_cell.angle_beta   90.00
_cell.angle_gamma   90.00
#
_symmetry.space_group_name_H-M   'P 1'
#
loop_
_entity.id
_entity.type
_entity.pdbx_description
1 polymer ?
#
loop_
_entity_poly.entity_id
_entity_poly.type
_entity_poly.pdbx_seq_one_letter_code
_entity_poly.pdbx_strand_id
1 'polypeptide(L)'
;FRDVKLGIIISSVRALSIFMKRATRLERLPDYIVVEGPLAGGHLGFSPDDWQSQSLQTIVAETIAFLKKENLDIPVIPAGGIFTGTDAVEYLQMGASAVQVATRFTIAQESGLPDKVKQHYINALAEDVEVNTASPTGYPMRMLKQSPTLQYGTKPNCEGLGYLLDNSGKCPYIDDYYQAVESRNPSESRFVVKGHTCLCTGMARYDCWTCGDTVSRLKETTNRLPDGSWQLPVAEDIFNDYLLSENHAISKPALEKES
;
A
#
# COMPACT_ATOMS: atom_id res chain seq x y z
N PHE A 1 10.40 4.38 -26.92
CA PHE A 1 9.83 3.76 -25.70
C PHE A 1 10.49 2.43 -25.29
N ARG A 2 11.56 1.91 -25.93
CA ARG A 2 12.33 0.75 -25.40
C ARG A 2 13.40 1.16 -24.35
N ASP A 3 13.61 2.45 -24.25
CA ASP A 3 14.49 3.20 -23.35
C ASP A 3 13.95 3.31 -21.91
N VAL A 4 12.66 3.04 -21.69
CA VAL A 4 12.02 3.04 -20.37
C VAL A 4 12.12 1.65 -19.73
N LYS A 5 12.52 1.62 -18.46
CA LYS A 5 12.52 0.41 -17.62
C LYS A 5 11.10 -0.03 -17.29
N LEU A 6 10.80 -1.31 -17.46
CA LEU A 6 9.48 -1.89 -17.17
C LEU A 6 9.51 -2.78 -15.93
N GLY A 7 8.82 -2.33 -14.88
CA GLY A 7 8.49 -3.17 -13.73
C GLY A 7 7.10 -3.80 -13.86
N ILE A 8 6.95 -5.04 -13.41
CA ILE A 8 5.61 -5.64 -13.18
C ILE A 8 5.44 -5.97 -11.70
N ILE A 9 4.23 -5.74 -11.18
CA ILE A 9 3.84 -6.15 -9.82
C ILE A 9 3.01 -7.42 -9.95
N ILE A 10 3.37 -8.46 -9.20
CA ILE A 10 2.67 -9.74 -9.18
C ILE A 10 2.47 -10.22 -7.74
N SER A 11 1.37 -10.93 -7.51
CA SER A 11 1.03 -11.58 -6.24
C SER A 11 1.12 -13.11 -6.33
N SER A 12 1.48 -13.66 -7.51
CA SER A 12 1.66 -15.11 -7.72
C SER A 12 2.45 -15.42 -8.99
N VAL A 13 3.11 -16.58 -9.02
CA VAL A 13 3.77 -17.10 -10.23
C VAL A 13 2.78 -17.36 -11.37
N ARG A 14 1.52 -17.66 -11.04
CA ARG A 14 0.43 -17.77 -12.04
C ARG A 14 0.23 -16.46 -12.78
N ALA A 15 0.16 -15.33 -12.06
CA ALA A 15 0.04 -14.01 -12.67
C ALA A 15 1.29 -13.68 -13.51
N LEU A 16 2.49 -13.92 -12.96
CA LEU A 16 3.75 -13.75 -13.68
C LEU A 16 3.77 -14.51 -15.00
N SER A 17 3.39 -15.79 -15.01
CA SER A 17 3.38 -16.63 -16.21
C SER A 17 2.53 -16.06 -17.35
N ILE A 18 1.43 -15.38 -17.02
CA ILE A 18 0.57 -14.72 -18.02
C ILE A 18 1.28 -13.50 -18.61
N PHE A 19 1.91 -12.69 -17.78
CA PHE A 19 2.70 -11.54 -18.24
C PHE A 19 3.87 -11.98 -19.10
N MET A 20 4.63 -13.00 -18.68
CA MET A 20 5.78 -13.51 -19.42
C MET A 20 5.41 -14.01 -20.81
N LYS A 21 4.29 -14.72 -20.98
CA LYS A 21 3.80 -15.12 -22.31
C LYS A 21 3.60 -13.94 -23.25
N ARG A 22 3.09 -12.81 -22.75
CA ARG A 22 2.92 -11.59 -23.54
C ARG A 22 4.26 -10.89 -23.79
N ALA A 23 5.10 -10.79 -22.76
CA ALA A 23 6.42 -10.17 -22.81
C ALA A 23 7.32 -10.83 -23.86
N THR A 24 7.35 -12.17 -23.90
CA THR A 24 8.08 -12.94 -24.91
C THR A 24 7.57 -12.67 -26.32
N ARG A 25 6.24 -12.65 -26.53
CA ARG A 25 5.65 -12.35 -27.85
C ARG A 25 5.97 -10.93 -28.34
N LEU A 26 6.17 -9.99 -27.42
CA LEU A 26 6.54 -8.61 -27.72
C LEU A 26 8.05 -8.39 -27.75
N GLU A 27 8.84 -9.44 -27.54
CA GLU A 27 10.31 -9.39 -27.41
C GLU A 27 10.75 -8.28 -26.44
N ARG A 28 10.05 -8.20 -25.31
CA ARG A 28 10.26 -7.20 -24.27
C ARG A 28 9.90 -7.76 -22.91
N LEU A 29 10.92 -8.33 -22.26
CA LEU A 29 10.85 -8.78 -20.87
C LEU A 29 10.79 -7.58 -19.92
N PRO A 30 10.22 -7.77 -18.71
CA PRO A 30 10.34 -6.76 -17.66
C PRO A 30 11.78 -6.64 -17.20
N ASP A 31 12.18 -5.44 -16.81
CA ASP A 31 13.48 -5.14 -16.22
C ASP A 31 13.55 -5.52 -14.74
N TYR A 32 12.42 -5.62 -14.06
CA TYR A 32 12.31 -6.10 -12.68
C TYR A 32 10.88 -6.57 -12.37
N ILE A 33 10.75 -7.41 -11.35
CA ILE A 33 9.47 -7.92 -10.85
C ILE A 33 9.34 -7.54 -9.38
N VAL A 34 8.27 -6.84 -9.03
CA VAL A 34 7.87 -6.61 -7.64
C VAL A 34 6.93 -7.73 -7.24
N VAL A 35 7.27 -8.44 -6.16
CA VAL A 35 6.40 -9.47 -5.58
C VAL A 35 5.67 -8.86 -4.40
N GLU A 36 4.37 -8.66 -4.56
CA GLU A 36 3.50 -8.10 -3.52
C GLU A 36 2.94 -9.21 -2.64
N GLY A 37 3.20 -9.10 -1.34
CA GLY A 37 2.72 -10.02 -0.32
C GLY A 37 1.40 -9.60 0.32
N PRO A 38 0.77 -10.49 1.09
CA PRO A 38 -0.54 -10.26 1.68
C PRO A 38 -0.58 -9.15 2.72
N LEU A 39 0.57 -8.72 3.25
CA LEU A 39 0.71 -7.66 4.25
C LEU A 39 0.94 -6.25 3.64
N ALA A 40 0.86 -6.12 2.31
CA ALA A 40 1.00 -4.84 1.59
C ALA A 40 -0.11 -3.83 1.92
N GLY A 41 0.12 -2.55 1.67
CA GLY A 41 -0.91 -1.51 1.86
C GLY A 41 -1.69 -1.21 0.60
N GLY A 42 -2.88 -0.62 0.73
CA GLY A 42 -3.70 -0.28 -0.44
C GLY A 42 -4.29 -1.53 -1.09
N HIS A 43 -4.47 -1.50 -2.42
CA HIS A 43 -5.05 -2.63 -3.14
C HIS A 43 -4.19 -3.88 -2.99
N LEU A 44 -4.85 -5.01 -2.76
CA LEU A 44 -4.19 -6.29 -2.64
C LEU A 44 -4.39 -7.10 -3.92
N GLY A 45 -3.30 -7.67 -4.45
CA GLY A 45 -3.33 -8.59 -5.59
C GLY A 45 -3.96 -9.97 -5.31
N PHE A 46 -4.79 -10.10 -4.28
CA PHE A 46 -5.36 -11.36 -3.78
C PHE A 46 -6.90 -11.27 -3.73
N SER A 47 -7.58 -12.42 -3.72
CA SER A 47 -9.02 -12.41 -3.46
C SER A 47 -9.29 -12.09 -1.98
N PRO A 48 -10.47 -11.53 -1.65
CA PRO A 48 -10.85 -11.24 -0.26
C PRO A 48 -10.77 -12.45 0.68
N ASP A 49 -10.99 -13.66 0.16
CA ASP A 49 -11.08 -14.89 0.95
C ASP A 49 -9.74 -15.65 1.07
N ASP A 50 -8.71 -15.28 0.31
CA ASP A 50 -7.48 -16.08 0.20
C ASP A 50 -6.25 -15.38 0.77
N TRP A 51 -6.22 -14.03 0.79
CA TRP A 51 -5.01 -13.27 1.13
C TRP A 51 -4.34 -13.69 2.45
N GLN A 52 -5.13 -14.11 3.45
CA GLN A 52 -4.63 -14.52 4.77
C GLN A 52 -3.81 -15.81 4.75
N SER A 53 -4.03 -16.68 3.76
CA SER A 53 -3.32 -17.97 3.65
C SER A 53 -1.98 -17.85 2.92
N GLN A 54 -1.75 -16.70 2.28
CA GLN A 54 -0.60 -16.45 1.42
C GLN A 54 0.62 -16.03 2.25
N SER A 55 1.81 -16.16 1.66
CA SER A 55 3.07 -15.75 2.30
C SER A 55 3.97 -15.09 1.27
N LEU A 56 4.47 -13.89 1.59
CA LEU A 56 5.42 -13.19 0.73
C LEU A 56 6.67 -14.05 0.47
N GLN A 57 7.22 -14.65 1.52
CA GLN A 57 8.39 -15.54 1.43
C GLN A 57 8.16 -16.67 0.43
N THR A 58 7.00 -17.34 0.50
CA THR A 58 6.68 -18.43 -0.43
C THR A 58 6.59 -17.93 -1.86
N ILE A 59 5.86 -16.84 -2.11
CA ILE A 59 5.68 -16.30 -3.47
C ILE A 59 7.01 -15.83 -4.07
N VAL A 60 7.89 -15.23 -3.26
CA VAL A 60 9.24 -14.81 -3.67
C VAL A 60 10.08 -16.02 -4.05
N ALA A 61 10.14 -17.04 -3.20
CA ALA A 61 10.90 -18.26 -3.46
C ALA A 61 10.42 -18.97 -4.74
N GLU A 62 9.10 -19.08 -4.93
CA GLU A 62 8.50 -19.64 -6.14
C GLU A 62 8.83 -18.80 -7.39
N THR A 63 8.82 -17.46 -7.26
CA THR A 63 9.14 -16.55 -8.36
C THR A 63 10.60 -16.68 -8.80
N ILE A 64 11.54 -16.69 -7.85
CA ILE A 64 12.97 -16.88 -8.13
C ILE A 64 13.20 -18.26 -8.76
N ALA A 65 12.58 -19.31 -8.23
CA ALA A 65 12.68 -20.66 -8.78
C ALA A 65 12.14 -20.74 -10.22
N PHE A 66 11.02 -20.07 -10.49
CA PHE A 66 10.45 -19.97 -11.83
C PHE A 66 11.41 -19.28 -12.81
N LEU A 67 11.95 -18.11 -12.46
CA LEU A 67 12.88 -17.38 -13.32
C LEU A 67 14.15 -18.18 -13.61
N LYS A 68 14.70 -18.86 -12.60
CA LYS A 68 15.85 -19.75 -12.75
C LYS A 68 15.56 -20.91 -13.69
N LYS A 69 14.38 -21.54 -13.58
CA LYS A 69 13.95 -22.62 -14.47
C LYS A 69 13.85 -22.17 -15.92
N GLU A 70 13.35 -20.95 -16.14
CA GLU A 70 13.21 -20.36 -17.47
C GLU A 70 14.52 -19.72 -17.98
N ASN A 71 15.63 -19.83 -17.23
CA ASN A 71 16.93 -19.24 -17.53
C ASN A 71 16.84 -17.70 -17.75
N LEU A 72 16.08 -17.03 -16.90
CA LEU A 72 15.86 -15.59 -16.93
C LEU A 72 16.55 -14.93 -15.73
N ASP A 73 17.32 -13.88 -16.00
CA ASP A 73 17.99 -13.06 -14.99
C ASP A 73 17.24 -11.74 -14.81
N ILE A 74 16.07 -11.81 -14.16
CA ILE A 74 15.21 -10.65 -13.91
C ILE A 74 15.20 -10.38 -12.39
N PRO A 75 15.61 -9.18 -11.94
CA PRO A 75 15.57 -8.78 -10.54
C PRO A 75 14.20 -8.96 -9.89
N VAL A 76 14.17 -9.58 -8.71
CA VAL A 76 12.98 -9.76 -7.89
C VAL A 76 13.03 -8.84 -6.68
N ILE A 77 11.95 -8.10 -6.42
CA ILE A 77 11.83 -7.09 -5.37
C ILE A 77 10.60 -7.42 -4.50
N PRO A 78 10.78 -8.07 -3.36
CA PRO A 78 9.70 -8.35 -2.41
C PRO A 78 9.13 -7.07 -1.80
N ALA A 79 7.81 -7.03 -1.61
CA ALA A 79 7.07 -5.90 -1.07
C ALA A 79 5.93 -6.36 -0.16
N GLY A 80 5.73 -5.66 0.96
CA GLY A 80 4.62 -5.89 1.90
C GLY A 80 5.06 -6.61 3.18
N GLY A 81 4.80 -5.99 4.33
CA GLY A 81 5.17 -6.55 5.64
C GLY A 81 6.64 -6.41 6.05
N ILE A 82 7.55 -6.06 5.14
CA ILE A 82 8.97 -5.82 5.44
C ILE A 82 9.12 -4.54 6.28
N PHE A 83 9.47 -4.67 7.56
CA PHE A 83 9.42 -3.56 8.51
C PHE A 83 10.79 -3.17 9.09
N THR A 84 11.69 -4.13 9.25
CA THR A 84 13.04 -3.92 9.81
C THR A 84 14.13 -4.17 8.77
N GLY A 85 15.34 -3.69 9.04
CA GLY A 85 16.53 -4.01 8.23
C GLY A 85 16.83 -5.51 8.17
N THR A 86 16.58 -6.24 9.26
CA THR A 86 16.74 -7.69 9.30
C THR A 86 15.77 -8.40 8.36
N ASP A 87 14.48 -8.01 8.34
CA ASP A 87 13.50 -8.55 7.37
C ASP A 87 14.00 -8.33 5.93
N ALA A 88 14.55 -7.15 5.64
CA ALA A 88 15.09 -6.84 4.32
C ALA A 88 16.27 -7.74 3.94
N VAL A 89 17.22 -7.94 4.86
CA VAL A 89 18.38 -8.81 4.66
C VAL A 89 17.96 -10.26 4.43
N GLU A 90 16.96 -10.77 5.13
CA GLU A 90 16.44 -12.14 4.92
C GLU A 90 15.97 -12.36 3.47
N TYR A 91 15.27 -11.38 2.88
CA TYR A 91 14.88 -11.45 1.47
C TYR A 91 16.07 -11.34 0.51
N LEU A 92 17.05 -10.47 0.80
CA LEU A 92 18.27 -10.37 0.00
C LEU A 92 19.06 -11.68 0.01
N GLN A 93 19.18 -12.33 1.17
CA GLN A 93 19.83 -13.64 1.32
C GLN A 93 19.09 -14.77 0.58
N MET A 94 17.76 -14.64 0.43
CA MET A 94 16.94 -15.56 -0.36
C MET A 94 17.17 -15.41 -1.89
N GLY A 95 17.88 -14.36 -2.32
CA GLY A 95 18.18 -14.09 -3.71
C GLY A 95 17.35 -12.95 -4.32
N ALA A 96 16.60 -12.19 -3.52
CA ALA A 96 16.02 -10.93 -3.99
C ALA A 96 17.12 -9.91 -4.29
N SER A 97 16.87 -9.03 -5.27
CA SER A 97 17.85 -8.00 -5.66
C SER A 97 17.69 -6.69 -4.89
N ALA A 98 16.50 -6.45 -4.33
CA ALA A 98 16.15 -5.32 -3.50
C ALA A 98 14.90 -5.65 -2.70
N VAL A 99 14.45 -4.74 -1.84
CA VAL A 99 13.13 -4.79 -1.19
C VAL A 99 12.40 -3.47 -1.40
N GLN A 100 11.07 -3.52 -1.39
CA GLN A 100 10.22 -2.33 -1.41
C GLN A 100 9.54 -2.15 -0.06
N VAL A 101 9.73 -0.97 0.53
CA VAL A 101 9.22 -0.59 1.85
C VAL A 101 8.43 0.71 1.72
N ALA A 102 7.27 0.81 2.38
CA ALA A 102 6.35 1.93 2.18
C ALA A 102 5.74 2.47 3.49
N THR A 103 5.10 1.62 4.30
CA THR A 103 4.32 2.06 5.48
C THR A 103 5.11 2.95 6.44
N ARG A 104 6.42 2.69 6.64
CA ARG A 104 7.29 3.53 7.48
C ARG A 104 7.51 4.92 6.90
N PHE A 105 7.69 5.02 5.58
CA PHE A 105 7.88 6.29 4.89
C PHE A 105 6.62 7.15 4.84
N THR A 106 5.44 6.59 5.12
CA THR A 106 4.19 7.36 5.25
C THR A 106 4.31 8.52 6.25
N ILE A 107 5.08 8.32 7.34
CA ILE A 107 5.24 9.30 8.42
C ILE A 107 6.51 10.15 8.30
N ALA A 108 7.28 9.99 7.21
CA ALA A 108 8.45 10.81 6.96
C ALA A 108 8.06 12.30 6.81
N GLN A 109 8.92 13.24 7.19
CA GLN A 109 8.68 14.66 6.97
C GLN A 109 8.43 14.97 5.48
N GLU A 110 9.19 14.32 4.60
CA GLU A 110 9.16 14.47 3.14
C GLU A 110 7.95 13.79 2.48
N SER A 111 7.19 12.97 3.22
CA SER A 111 5.92 12.44 2.73
C SER A 111 4.92 13.58 2.55
N GLY A 112 4.26 13.62 1.38
CA GLY A 112 3.30 14.67 1.02
C GLY A 112 1.99 14.65 1.82
N LEU A 113 1.85 13.76 2.82
CA LEU A 113 0.71 13.76 3.73
C LEU A 113 0.79 14.95 4.71
N PRO A 114 -0.34 15.57 5.07
CA PRO A 114 -0.37 16.53 6.17
C PRO A 114 0.05 15.90 7.49
N ASP A 115 0.76 16.64 8.34
CA ASP A 115 1.30 16.11 9.60
C ASP A 115 0.21 15.55 10.52
N LYS A 116 -0.96 16.21 10.59
CA LYS A 116 -2.12 15.69 11.32
C LYS A 116 -2.57 14.31 10.84
N VAL A 117 -2.45 14.04 9.54
CA VAL A 117 -2.78 12.74 8.94
C VAL A 117 -1.71 11.72 9.31
N LYS A 118 -0.43 12.08 9.23
CA LYS A 118 0.69 11.23 9.69
C LYS A 118 0.50 10.80 11.15
N GLN A 119 0.03 11.69 12.03
CA GLN A 119 -0.28 11.35 13.42
C GLN A 119 -1.38 10.27 13.55
N HIS A 120 -2.38 10.24 12.67
CA HIS A 120 -3.38 9.15 12.66
C HIS A 120 -2.75 7.81 12.33
N TYR A 121 -1.82 7.76 11.38
CA TYR A 121 -1.05 6.54 11.07
C TYR A 121 -0.22 6.05 12.27
N ILE A 122 0.47 6.96 12.99
CA ILE A 122 1.32 6.59 14.12
C ILE A 122 0.49 6.09 15.32
N ASN A 123 -0.69 6.67 15.54
CA ASN A 123 -1.58 6.29 16.64
C ASN A 123 -2.42 5.03 16.35
N ALA A 124 -2.42 4.52 15.12
CA ALA A 124 -3.21 3.35 14.75
C ALA A 124 -2.83 2.12 15.58
N LEU A 125 -3.85 1.35 15.97
CA LEU A 125 -3.71 0.02 16.56
C LEU A 125 -3.92 -1.06 15.50
N ALA A 126 -3.53 -2.30 15.79
CA ALA A 126 -3.74 -3.40 14.85
C ALA A 126 -5.22 -3.60 14.51
N GLU A 127 -6.11 -3.38 15.48
CA GLU A 127 -7.56 -3.46 15.30
C GLU A 127 -8.16 -2.32 14.45
N ASP A 128 -7.41 -1.24 14.22
CA ASP A 128 -7.82 -0.13 13.36
C ASP A 128 -7.60 -0.41 11.87
N VAL A 129 -6.83 -1.45 11.55
CA VAL A 129 -6.55 -1.87 10.18
C VAL A 129 -7.64 -2.79 9.69
N GLU A 130 -8.15 -2.55 8.47
CA GLU A 130 -9.06 -3.47 7.81
C GLU A 130 -8.68 -3.69 6.35
N VAL A 131 -9.04 -4.87 5.85
CA VAL A 131 -9.12 -5.17 4.42
C VAL A 131 -10.59 -5.14 4.05
N ASN A 132 -11.00 -4.17 3.24
CA ASN A 132 -12.40 -3.98 2.85
C ASN A 132 -12.57 -4.05 1.32
N THR A 133 -13.83 -4.07 0.86
CA THR A 133 -14.21 -4.10 -0.56
C THR A 133 -14.78 -2.76 -1.04
N ALA A 134 -14.48 -1.65 -0.36
CA ALA A 134 -15.02 -0.34 -0.69
C ALA A 134 -14.43 0.29 -1.97
N SER A 135 -13.39 -0.34 -2.54
CA SER A 135 -12.74 0.18 -3.75
C SER A 135 -13.65 0.07 -4.99
N PRO A 136 -13.79 1.14 -5.79
CA PRO A 136 -14.50 1.09 -7.07
C PRO A 136 -13.80 0.21 -8.12
N THR A 137 -12.56 -0.22 -7.90
CA THR A 137 -11.83 -1.08 -8.85
C THR A 137 -12.15 -2.57 -8.72
N GLY A 138 -12.90 -2.96 -7.68
CA GLY A 138 -13.22 -4.37 -7.37
C GLY A 138 -12.10 -5.15 -6.66
N TYR A 139 -10.93 -4.57 -6.47
CA TYR A 139 -9.86 -5.17 -5.67
C TYR A 139 -10.05 -4.87 -4.18
N PRO A 140 -9.83 -5.85 -3.28
CA PRO A 140 -9.80 -5.58 -1.86
C PRO A 140 -8.67 -4.59 -1.54
N MET A 141 -8.86 -3.79 -0.50
CA MET A 141 -7.92 -2.73 -0.14
C MET A 141 -7.70 -2.68 1.37
N ARG A 142 -6.42 -2.54 1.79
CA ARG A 142 -6.03 -2.35 3.18
C ARG A 142 -5.89 -0.88 3.54
N MET A 143 -6.59 -0.47 4.59
CA MET A 143 -6.59 0.91 5.08
C MET A 143 -7.03 1.00 6.56
N LEU A 144 -6.91 2.20 7.14
CA LEU A 144 -7.44 2.48 8.46
C LEU A 144 -8.98 2.60 8.42
N LYS A 145 -9.68 1.98 9.36
CA LYS A 145 -11.14 2.04 9.53
C LYS A 145 -11.66 3.47 9.68
N GLN A 146 -10.86 4.35 10.26
CA GLN A 146 -11.21 5.75 10.48
C GLN A 146 -11.00 6.64 9.25
N SER A 147 -10.54 6.09 8.12
CA SER A 147 -10.33 6.86 6.89
C SER A 147 -11.60 7.63 6.50
N PRO A 148 -11.55 8.97 6.40
CA PRO A 148 -12.74 9.77 6.13
C PRO A 148 -13.45 9.38 4.83
N THR A 149 -12.71 8.91 3.82
CA THR A 149 -13.29 8.46 2.55
C THR A 149 -14.36 7.37 2.74
N LEU A 150 -14.23 6.50 3.74
CA LEU A 150 -15.20 5.42 3.99
C LEU A 150 -16.57 5.92 4.46
N GLN A 151 -16.69 7.20 4.81
CA GLN A 151 -17.93 7.82 5.26
C GLN A 151 -18.34 9.00 4.37
N TYR A 152 -17.90 9.01 3.12
CA TYR A 152 -18.18 10.08 2.18
C TYR A 152 -19.61 10.06 1.66
N GLY A 153 -20.16 11.27 1.51
CA GLY A 153 -21.31 11.60 0.67
C GLY A 153 -20.92 12.53 -0.48
N THR A 154 -19.66 12.49 -0.92
CA THR A 154 -19.12 13.50 -1.83
C THR A 154 -19.52 13.19 -3.27
N LYS A 155 -20.02 14.20 -4.00
CA LYS A 155 -20.27 14.10 -5.43
C LYS A 155 -18.97 13.76 -6.19
N PRO A 156 -18.96 12.75 -7.06
CA PRO A 156 -17.79 12.41 -7.86
C PRO A 156 -17.32 13.61 -8.72
N ASN A 157 -16.01 13.87 -8.76
CA ASN A 157 -15.37 14.89 -9.60
C ASN A 157 -14.35 14.24 -10.57
N CYS A 158 -14.77 13.18 -11.24
CA CYS A 158 -13.88 12.33 -12.04
C CYS A 158 -13.23 13.06 -13.22
N GLU A 159 -13.90 14.07 -13.78
CA GLU A 159 -13.37 14.88 -14.89
C GLU A 159 -12.07 15.61 -14.50
N GLY A 160 -11.98 16.10 -13.25
CA GLY A 160 -10.81 16.83 -12.75
C GLY A 160 -9.74 15.95 -12.11
N LEU A 161 -10.07 14.74 -11.67
CA LEU A 161 -9.17 13.86 -10.90
C LEU A 161 -8.80 12.55 -11.61
N GLY A 162 -9.48 12.24 -12.72
CA GLY A 162 -9.39 10.95 -13.38
C GLY A 162 -10.38 9.92 -12.83
N TYR A 163 -10.46 8.80 -13.56
CA TYR A 163 -11.40 7.71 -13.28
C TYR A 163 -10.67 6.49 -12.73
N LEU A 164 -11.10 6.02 -11.56
CA LEU A 164 -10.79 4.67 -11.09
C LEU A 164 -11.92 3.76 -11.53
N LEU A 165 -11.59 2.86 -12.46
CA LEU A 165 -12.56 2.03 -13.16
C LEU A 165 -12.40 0.56 -12.75
N ASP A 166 -13.51 -0.16 -12.74
CA ASP A 166 -13.55 -1.60 -12.68
C ASP A 166 -13.22 -2.24 -14.05
N ASN A 167 -13.27 -3.56 -14.11
CA ASN A 167 -13.02 -4.32 -15.34
C ASN A 167 -14.08 -4.10 -16.43
N SER A 168 -15.21 -3.47 -16.12
CA SER A 168 -16.24 -3.07 -17.08
C SER A 168 -16.03 -1.66 -17.64
N GLY A 169 -14.99 -0.96 -17.18
CA GLY A 169 -14.70 0.42 -17.56
C GLY A 169 -15.63 1.44 -16.89
N LYS A 170 -16.23 1.08 -15.74
CA LYS A 170 -17.14 1.94 -14.97
C LYS A 170 -16.60 2.22 -13.58
N CYS A 171 -17.04 3.31 -12.96
CA CYS A 171 -16.76 3.60 -11.55
C CYS A 171 -18.04 3.32 -10.73
N PRO A 172 -18.11 2.19 -9.99
CA PRO A 172 -19.30 1.81 -9.21
C PRO A 172 -19.75 2.86 -8.19
N TYR A 173 -18.81 3.67 -7.66
CA TYR A 173 -19.16 4.75 -6.73
C TYR A 173 -20.09 5.81 -7.35
N ILE A 174 -20.04 6.01 -8.67
CA ILE A 174 -20.94 6.95 -9.35
C ILE A 174 -22.39 6.46 -9.21
N ASP A 175 -22.62 5.17 -9.44
CA ASP A 175 -23.94 4.56 -9.35
C ASP A 175 -24.42 4.58 -7.89
N ASP A 176 -23.57 4.18 -6.94
CA ASP A 176 -23.87 4.23 -5.50
C ASP A 176 -24.24 5.66 -5.04
N TYR A 177 -23.53 6.67 -5.53
CA TYR A 177 -23.79 8.06 -5.20
C TYR A 177 -25.18 8.52 -5.67
N TYR A 178 -25.53 8.27 -6.93
CA TYR A 178 -26.83 8.69 -7.46
C TYR A 178 -27.98 7.90 -6.83
N GLN A 179 -27.80 6.61 -6.55
CA GLN A 179 -28.77 5.82 -5.80
C GLN A 179 -28.97 6.37 -4.37
N ALA A 180 -27.89 6.77 -3.69
CA ALA A 180 -27.96 7.38 -2.37
C ALA A 180 -28.66 8.75 -2.41
N VAL A 181 -28.47 9.54 -3.46
CA VAL A 181 -29.18 10.82 -3.65
C VAL A 181 -30.69 10.58 -3.84
N GLU A 182 -31.08 9.61 -4.67
CA GLU A 182 -32.49 9.27 -4.93
C GLU A 182 -33.21 8.74 -3.68
N SER A 183 -32.51 7.95 -2.85
CA SER A 183 -33.05 7.37 -1.63
C SER A 183 -32.87 8.23 -0.38
N ARG A 184 -32.35 9.46 -0.53
CA ARG A 184 -32.01 10.33 0.60
C ARG A 184 -33.26 10.70 1.40
N ASN A 185 -33.25 10.36 2.69
CA ASN A 185 -34.26 10.82 3.63
C ASN A 185 -33.95 12.26 4.09
N PRO A 186 -34.84 13.26 3.89
CA PRO A 186 -34.61 14.63 4.34
C PRO A 186 -34.43 14.79 5.85
N SER A 187 -34.87 13.83 6.67
CA SER A 187 -34.68 13.87 8.12
C SER A 187 -33.28 13.42 8.59
N GLU A 188 -32.48 12.80 7.72
CA GLU A 188 -31.10 12.42 8.05
C GLU A 188 -30.17 13.63 7.98
N SER A 189 -29.51 13.90 9.11
CA SER A 189 -28.56 15.02 9.23
C SER A 189 -27.25 14.81 8.46
N ARG A 190 -26.90 13.55 8.15
CA ARG A 190 -25.64 13.18 7.49
C ARG A 190 -25.90 12.40 6.22
N PHE A 191 -25.34 12.86 5.11
CA PHE A 191 -25.37 12.16 3.83
C PHE A 191 -24.12 11.29 3.66
N VAL A 192 -24.30 9.98 3.58
CA VAL A 192 -23.23 8.98 3.40
C VAL A 192 -23.65 8.01 2.30
N VAL A 193 -22.76 7.77 1.35
CA VAL A 193 -22.92 6.74 0.33
C VAL A 193 -22.46 5.41 0.92
N LYS A 194 -23.29 4.37 0.80
CA LYS A 194 -22.98 3.01 1.23
C LYS A 194 -22.48 2.20 0.02
N GLY A 195 -21.65 1.20 0.27
CA GLY A 195 -21.05 0.38 -0.78
C GLY A 195 -19.62 0.84 -1.05
N HIS A 196 -19.38 1.43 -2.21
CA HIS A 196 -18.07 1.90 -2.61
C HIS A 196 -17.77 3.30 -2.05
N THR A 197 -16.51 3.72 -2.15
CA THR A 197 -16.05 5.07 -1.81
C THR A 197 -15.35 5.78 -2.97
N CYS A 198 -15.40 7.11 -2.99
CA CYS A 198 -14.70 7.94 -3.98
C CYS A 198 -13.20 8.05 -3.67
N LEU A 199 -12.42 7.02 -4.01
CA LEU A 199 -10.98 7.02 -3.77
C LEU A 199 -10.24 8.18 -4.44
N CYS A 200 -10.62 8.58 -5.66
CA CYS A 200 -9.96 9.70 -6.37
C CYS A 200 -10.04 11.00 -5.53
N THR A 201 -11.23 11.32 -5.02
CA THR A 201 -11.43 12.51 -4.18
C THR A 201 -10.78 12.34 -2.82
N GLY A 202 -10.88 11.15 -2.23
CA GLY A 202 -10.26 10.85 -0.94
C GLY A 202 -8.74 11.02 -0.98
N MET A 203 -8.08 10.52 -2.02
CA MET A 203 -6.63 10.69 -2.20
C MET A 203 -6.27 12.17 -2.41
N ALA A 204 -6.99 12.89 -3.26
CA ALA A 204 -6.75 14.32 -3.52
C ALA A 204 -6.93 15.21 -2.27
N ARG A 205 -7.72 14.75 -1.28
CA ARG A 205 -7.97 15.47 -0.01
C ARG A 205 -7.18 14.94 1.18
N TYR A 206 -6.35 13.92 0.99
CA TYR A 206 -5.64 13.22 2.07
C TYR A 206 -6.56 12.53 3.09
N ASP A 207 -7.72 12.06 2.62
CA ASP A 207 -8.79 11.42 3.40
C ASP A 207 -8.90 9.90 3.13
N CYS A 208 -8.05 9.38 2.24
CA CYS A 208 -7.90 7.95 1.98
C CYS A 208 -6.63 7.45 2.67
N TRP A 209 -6.77 6.80 3.83
CA TRP A 209 -5.63 6.40 4.64
C TRP A 209 -5.26 4.93 4.43
N THR A 210 -4.78 4.60 3.23
CA THR A 210 -4.25 3.25 2.94
C THR A 210 -2.97 3.01 3.71
N CYS A 211 -2.79 1.79 4.21
CA CYS A 211 -1.68 1.42 5.06
C CYS A 211 -1.34 -0.06 4.91
N GLY A 212 -0.07 -0.43 5.07
CA GLY A 212 0.30 -1.84 5.24
C GLY A 212 -0.12 -2.36 6.61
N ASP A 213 -0.06 -3.69 6.76
CA ASP A 213 -0.48 -4.38 7.99
C ASP A 213 0.28 -3.92 9.24
N THR A 214 1.55 -3.58 9.06
CA THR A 214 2.48 -3.17 10.13
C THR A 214 2.34 -1.71 10.58
N VAL A 215 1.30 -0.99 10.13
CA VAL A 215 1.09 0.43 10.50
C VAL A 215 1.02 0.66 12.01
N SER A 216 0.48 -0.30 12.76
CA SER A 216 0.36 -0.23 14.22
C SER A 216 1.71 -0.20 14.96
N ARG A 217 2.78 -0.58 14.25
CA ARG A 217 4.16 -0.58 14.75
C ARG A 217 4.88 0.75 14.51
N LEU A 218 4.30 1.72 13.80
CA LEU A 218 4.97 3.01 13.52
C LEU A 218 5.37 3.77 14.78
N LYS A 219 4.64 3.60 15.89
CA LYS A 219 5.02 4.15 17.21
C LYS A 219 6.34 3.59 17.77
N GLU A 220 6.77 2.42 17.30
CA GLU A 220 8.07 1.82 17.66
C GLU A 220 9.22 2.57 16.98
N THR A 221 8.97 3.23 15.85
CA THR A 221 10.02 3.83 15.00
C THR A 221 10.26 5.31 15.27
N THR A 222 9.57 5.89 16.26
CA THR A 222 9.69 7.32 16.57
C THR A 222 9.46 7.63 18.05
N ASN A 223 9.66 8.88 18.42
CA ASN A 223 9.56 9.37 19.79
C ASN A 223 8.23 10.07 20.06
N ARG A 224 7.71 9.90 21.28
CA ARG A 224 6.59 10.71 21.78
C ARG A 224 7.17 12.03 22.30
N LEU A 225 6.61 13.13 21.84
CA LEU A 225 7.02 14.47 22.26
C LEU A 225 6.29 14.92 23.54
N PRO A 226 6.82 15.91 24.29
CA PRO A 226 6.22 16.39 25.53
C PRO A 226 4.79 16.93 25.37
N ASP A 227 4.45 17.47 24.21
CA ASP A 227 3.10 17.96 23.88
C ASP A 227 2.09 16.83 23.59
N GLY A 228 2.55 15.57 23.63
CA GLY A 228 1.74 14.40 23.36
C GLY A 228 1.57 14.08 21.87
N SER A 229 2.23 14.78 20.95
CA SER A 229 2.34 14.37 19.55
C SER A 229 3.49 13.37 19.35
N TRP A 230 3.60 12.79 18.15
CA TRP A 230 4.74 11.96 17.75
C TRP A 230 5.69 12.75 16.85
N GLN A 231 6.98 12.60 17.09
CA GLN A 231 8.01 13.13 16.20
C GLN A 231 7.85 12.52 14.81
N LEU A 232 7.94 13.35 13.78
CA LEU A 232 8.00 12.89 12.38
C LEU A 232 9.47 12.73 11.99
N PRO A 233 9.97 11.51 11.73
CA PRO A 233 11.36 11.30 11.32
C PRO A 233 11.60 11.88 9.91
N VAL A 234 12.83 12.30 9.62
CA VAL A 234 13.24 12.54 8.24
C VAL A 234 13.40 11.20 7.51
N ALA A 235 13.23 11.17 6.20
CA ALA A 235 13.32 9.95 5.40
C ALA A 235 14.70 9.26 5.55
N GLU A 236 15.76 10.05 5.77
CA GLU A 236 17.11 9.56 6.03
C GLU A 236 17.18 8.68 7.30
N ASP A 237 16.52 9.05 8.39
CA ASP A 237 16.51 8.25 9.64
C ASP A 237 15.87 6.88 9.39
N ILE A 238 14.75 6.87 8.65
CA ILE A 238 14.05 5.63 8.29
C ILE A 238 14.94 4.75 7.40
N PHE A 239 15.60 5.36 6.41
CA PHE A 239 16.49 4.66 5.49
C PHE A 239 17.70 4.07 6.23
N ASN A 240 18.34 4.85 7.10
CA ASN A 240 19.48 4.42 7.89
C ASN A 240 19.13 3.31 8.87
N ASP A 241 17.93 3.33 9.45
CA ASP A 241 17.46 2.23 10.30
C ASP A 241 17.31 0.91 9.51
N TYR A 242 16.78 0.94 8.28
CA TYR A 242 16.79 -0.24 7.41
C TYR A 242 18.21 -0.71 7.05
N LEU A 243 19.16 0.22 6.92
CA LEU A 243 20.52 -0.09 6.49
C LEU A 243 21.41 -0.62 7.63
N LEU A 244 21.24 -0.12 8.85
CA LEU A 244 22.21 -0.27 9.93
C LEU A 244 21.71 -1.10 11.12
N SER A 245 20.40 -1.27 11.29
CA SER A 245 19.87 -2.02 12.44
C SER A 245 19.87 -3.53 12.21
N GLU A 246 20.22 -4.27 13.27
CA GLU A 246 20.36 -5.72 13.27
C GLU A 246 19.39 -6.40 14.24
N ASN A 247 19.18 -7.71 14.09
CA ASN A 247 18.38 -8.54 15.01
C ASN A 247 16.94 -8.02 15.21
N HIS A 248 16.32 -7.53 14.14
CA HIS A 248 15.01 -6.86 14.11
C HIS A 248 14.90 -5.66 15.06
N ALA A 249 16.02 -5.08 15.49
CA ALA A 249 16.03 -3.84 16.25
C ALA A 249 15.50 -2.67 15.40
N ILE A 250 14.98 -1.67 16.11
CA ILE A 250 14.51 -0.41 15.52
C ILE A 250 15.27 0.72 16.21
N SER A 251 15.99 1.49 15.41
CA SER A 251 16.61 2.75 15.81
C SER A 251 15.61 3.89 15.62
N LYS A 252 15.46 4.72 16.65
CA LYS A 252 14.61 5.91 16.61
C LYS A 252 15.42 7.12 16.16
N PRO A 253 14.78 8.12 15.52
CA PRO A 253 15.42 9.40 15.24
C PRO A 253 15.91 10.03 16.55
N ALA A 254 16.95 10.87 16.46
CA ALA A 254 17.36 11.70 17.58
C ALA A 254 16.22 12.66 17.95
N LEU A 255 16.01 12.91 19.25
CA LEU A 255 15.06 13.93 19.68
C LEU A 255 15.51 15.29 19.15
N GLU A 256 14.59 16.02 18.51
CA GLU A 256 14.82 17.42 18.16
C GLU A 256 15.13 18.19 19.44
N LYS A 257 16.26 18.88 19.48
CA LYS A 257 16.60 19.77 20.59
C LYS A 257 15.63 20.96 20.50
N GLU A 258 14.89 21.21 21.58
CA GLU A 258 14.06 22.41 21.71
C GLU A 258 14.92 23.64 21.35
N SER A 259 14.55 24.33 20.27
CA SER A 259 15.17 25.57 19.82
C SER A 259 14.63 26.76 20.61
#